data_AF-A0A2G8JIL6-F1
#
_entry.id   AF-A0A2G8JIL6-F1
#
_cell.length_a   1.000
_cell.length_b   1.000
_cell.length_c   1.000
_cell.angle_alpha   90.00
_cell.angle_beta   90.00
_cell.angle_gamma   90.00
#
_symmetry.space_group_name_H-M   'P 1'
#
loop_
_entity.id
_entity.type
_entity.pdbx_description
1 polymer ?
#
loop_
_entity_poly.entity_id
_entity_poly.type
_entity_poly.pdbx_seq_one_letter_code
_entity_poly.pdbx_strand_id
1 'polypeptide(L)'
;MDVKEGFCWRCNLKLRKGMVICDPCKIAQYCSQKCKEADQLRHKSAECPTWSTKTCGNCQKIGAKYECADCLTTDYCNGDCQKRHWKRHKPVCQSWKGRVKQTALRPLIYIQDLPYYFSNSFANDLLNLESNEGKGSSLSGGLSNNDKITSDFSILLPACGDLRQMIQTVYSLPVNFTGSLKFVLNDIDPFVMARNVLLLFMFSLSKDDTAPIISSIWLSLLLSEEEYSFLQDSLKNLIEMDSMQLKKRTNGVIEVSERSYNTLRGVWLGWKNLEAGIGTKVGLIIIQHRTFMFAIDPLAVESTNGYIEQVPKRHAPSIRKWIEDGVITSGDKRLGKTLRYCNPTFTGRQRGETFRPGESIPHDFVFQYCVRCDCIPFQMWDYLDMIQHIDCDSVTEMCHAFTTDCVIKATKLMNEND
;
A
#
# COMPACT_ATOMS: atom_id res chain seq x y z
N MET A 1 10.84 -6.48 -7.74
CA MET A 1 12.29 -6.25 -7.51
C MET A 1 12.41 -4.76 -7.61
N ASP A 2 12.48 -4.11 -6.47
CA ASP A 2 12.11 -2.69 -6.40
C ASP A 2 13.37 -1.81 -6.30
N VAL A 3 14.55 -2.43 -6.34
CA VAL A 3 15.84 -1.75 -6.43
C VAL A 3 16.23 -1.61 -7.89
N LYS A 4 16.37 -0.36 -8.34
CA LYS A 4 16.81 -0.02 -9.70
C LYS A 4 18.20 -0.58 -10.01
N GLU A 5 18.42 -0.98 -11.27
CA GLU A 5 19.73 -1.46 -11.71
C GLU A 5 20.80 -0.38 -11.50
N GLY A 6 21.94 -0.76 -10.91
CA GLY A 6 23.02 0.18 -10.57
C GLY A 6 22.81 0.98 -9.27
N PHE A 7 21.82 0.62 -8.45
CA PHE A 7 21.60 1.23 -7.13
C PHE A 7 21.87 0.25 -5.99
N CYS A 8 22.26 0.79 -4.84
CA CYS A 8 22.50 0.00 -3.64
C CYS A 8 21.19 -0.59 -3.13
N TRP A 9 21.17 -1.91 -2.96
CA TRP A 9 20.02 -2.67 -2.49
C TRP A 9 19.53 -2.29 -1.08
N ARG A 10 20.35 -1.62 -0.27
CA ARG A 10 19.98 -1.20 1.08
C ARG A 10 19.51 0.25 1.18
N CYS A 11 20.22 1.18 0.52
CA CYS A 11 19.98 2.62 0.70
C CYS A 11 19.47 3.31 -0.56
N ASN A 12 19.28 2.56 -1.65
CA ASN A 12 18.81 3.06 -2.94
C ASN A 12 19.63 4.25 -3.49
N LEU A 13 20.92 4.36 -3.11
CA LEU A 13 21.85 5.33 -3.68
C LEU A 13 22.58 4.72 -4.88
N LYS A 14 22.82 5.55 -5.90
CA LYS A 14 23.53 5.15 -7.11
C LYS A 14 24.92 4.63 -6.78
N LEU A 15 25.24 3.43 -7.26
CA LEU A 15 26.52 2.78 -7.01
C LEU A 15 27.65 3.49 -7.76
N ARG A 16 28.82 3.57 -7.11
CA ARG A 16 30.08 4.05 -7.69
C ARG A 16 31.06 2.87 -7.84
N LYS A 17 32.23 3.10 -8.44
CA LYS A 17 33.30 2.09 -8.54
C LYS A 17 33.63 1.54 -7.14
N GLY A 18 33.76 0.21 -7.02
CA GLY A 18 34.04 -0.48 -5.75
C GLY A 18 32.81 -1.01 -4.99
N MET A 19 31.76 -1.44 -5.71
CA MET A 19 30.55 -2.02 -5.11
C MET A 19 30.81 -3.39 -4.46
N VAL A 20 30.10 -3.67 -3.37
CA VAL A 20 30.09 -4.96 -2.70
C VAL A 20 28.96 -5.81 -3.26
N ILE A 21 29.28 -6.98 -3.80
CA ILE A 21 28.30 -7.92 -4.37
C ILE A 21 27.98 -9.00 -3.33
N CYS A 22 26.74 -9.45 -3.29
CA CYS A 22 26.36 -10.62 -2.50
C CYS A 22 26.88 -11.90 -3.18
N ASP A 23 27.81 -12.61 -2.55
CA ASP A 23 28.43 -13.78 -3.17
C ASP A 23 27.48 -14.96 -3.43
N PRO A 24 26.54 -15.31 -2.54
CA PRO A 24 25.66 -16.44 -2.79
C PRO A 24 24.70 -16.25 -3.98
N CYS A 25 24.13 -15.05 -4.16
CA CYS A 25 23.16 -14.81 -5.24
C CYS A 25 23.80 -14.15 -6.48
N LYS A 26 24.90 -13.42 -6.31
CA LYS A 26 25.56 -12.60 -7.36
C LYS A 26 24.67 -11.53 -8.00
N ILE A 27 23.46 -11.32 -7.48
CA ILE A 27 22.49 -10.32 -7.97
C ILE A 27 22.55 -9.05 -7.11
N ALA A 28 22.50 -9.19 -5.78
CA ALA A 28 22.40 -8.03 -4.89
C ALA A 28 23.72 -7.24 -4.82
N GLN A 29 23.60 -5.92 -4.95
CA GLN A 29 24.74 -4.99 -4.98
C GLN A 29 24.59 -3.91 -3.90
N TYR A 30 25.71 -3.56 -3.25
CA TYR A 30 25.74 -2.64 -2.13
C TYR A 30 26.84 -1.60 -2.29
N CYS A 31 26.60 -0.37 -1.83
CA CYS A 31 27.60 0.70 -1.86
C CYS A 31 28.72 0.49 -0.83
N SER A 32 28.50 -0.35 0.18
CA SER A 32 29.46 -0.65 1.24
C SER A 32 29.13 -1.98 1.93
N GLN A 33 30.12 -2.52 2.64
CA GLN A 33 29.94 -3.71 3.49
C GLN A 33 28.89 -3.46 4.59
N LYS A 34 28.85 -2.25 5.16
CA LYS A 34 27.83 -1.83 6.14
C LYS A 34 26.42 -1.95 5.58
N CYS A 35 26.20 -1.54 4.32
CA CYS A 35 24.90 -1.69 3.66
C CYS A 35 24.54 -3.16 3.42
N LYS A 36 25.50 -4.01 3.03
CA LYS A 36 25.29 -5.46 2.87
C LYS A 36 24.91 -6.12 4.20
N GLU A 37 25.55 -5.73 5.30
CA GLU A 37 25.26 -6.25 6.64
C GLU A 37 23.91 -5.78 7.15
N ALA A 38 23.57 -4.50 6.97
CA ALA A 38 22.28 -3.96 7.35
C ALA A 38 21.10 -4.54 6.55
N ASP A 39 21.34 -5.07 5.35
CA ASP A 39 20.32 -5.70 4.50
C ASP A 39 20.14 -7.20 4.75
N GLN A 40 20.90 -7.81 5.67
CA GLN A 40 20.87 -9.26 5.88
C GLN A 40 19.48 -9.77 6.27
N LEU A 41 18.71 -9.04 7.07
CA LEU A 41 17.37 -9.48 7.48
C LEU A 41 16.44 -9.65 6.28
N ARG A 42 16.40 -8.69 5.37
CA ARG A 42 15.56 -8.71 4.17
C ARG A 42 16.13 -9.64 3.11
N HIS A 43 17.40 -9.44 2.76
CA HIS A 43 18.02 -10.15 1.66
C HIS A 43 18.42 -11.59 2.01
N LYS A 44 19.19 -11.81 3.09
CA LYS A 44 19.77 -13.13 3.39
C LYS A 44 18.72 -14.19 3.70
N SER A 45 17.60 -13.80 4.32
CA SER A 45 16.59 -14.74 4.82
C SER A 45 15.58 -15.18 3.75
N ALA A 46 15.12 -14.25 2.90
CA ALA A 46 14.00 -14.49 1.98
C ALA A 46 14.41 -14.44 0.51
N GLU A 47 15.19 -13.43 0.12
CA GLU A 47 15.49 -13.16 -1.29
C GLU A 47 16.71 -13.93 -1.80
N CYS A 48 17.81 -13.88 -1.06
CA CYS A 48 19.09 -14.49 -1.41
C CYS A 48 18.97 -16.00 -1.67
N PRO A 49 18.27 -16.80 -0.84
CA PRO A 49 18.11 -18.22 -1.11
C PRO A 49 17.40 -18.46 -2.44
N THR A 50 16.40 -17.64 -2.78
CA THR A 50 15.59 -17.76 -3.99
C THR A 50 16.44 -17.65 -5.26
N TRP A 51 17.38 -16.70 -5.30
CA TRP A 51 18.23 -16.47 -6.46
C TRP A 51 19.62 -17.11 -6.39
N SER A 52 20.02 -17.59 -5.23
CA SER A 52 21.30 -18.32 -5.10
C SER A 52 21.29 -19.61 -5.92
N THR A 53 22.46 -19.96 -6.45
CA THR A 53 22.66 -21.27 -7.05
C THR A 53 22.39 -22.35 -6.02
N LYS A 54 21.44 -23.24 -6.31
CA LYS A 54 20.99 -24.27 -5.37
C LYS A 54 22.02 -25.39 -5.23
N THR A 55 22.19 -25.89 -4.02
CA THR A 55 23.09 -27.00 -3.72
C THR A 55 22.30 -28.29 -3.52
N CYS A 56 22.74 -29.37 -4.15
CA CYS A 56 22.07 -30.65 -4.02
C CYS A 56 22.18 -31.21 -2.60
N GLY A 57 21.04 -31.47 -1.95
CA GLY A 57 20.98 -32.01 -0.57
C GLY A 57 21.63 -33.39 -0.39
N ASN A 58 21.91 -34.12 -1.48
CA ASN A 58 22.59 -35.42 -1.42
C ASN A 58 24.10 -35.33 -1.71
N CYS A 59 24.47 -34.87 -2.90
CA CYS A 59 25.85 -34.92 -3.39
C CYS A 59 26.60 -33.59 -3.23
N GLN A 60 25.95 -32.56 -2.69
CA GLN A 60 26.53 -31.24 -2.43
C GLN A 60 27.05 -30.50 -3.68
N LYS A 61 26.72 -30.98 -4.89
CA LYS A 61 27.00 -30.25 -6.13
C LYS A 61 26.13 -29.00 -6.22
N ILE A 62 26.76 -27.90 -6.60
CA ILE A 62 26.11 -26.63 -6.93
C ILE A 62 25.41 -26.77 -8.30
N GLY A 63 24.27 -26.12 -8.46
CA GLY A 63 23.46 -26.17 -9.69
C GLY A 63 22.37 -27.25 -9.67
N ALA A 64 21.84 -27.57 -8.49
CA ALA A 64 20.64 -28.39 -8.39
C ALA A 64 19.46 -27.70 -9.10
N LYS A 65 18.66 -28.47 -9.85
CA LYS A 65 17.58 -27.95 -10.70
C LYS A 65 16.19 -28.42 -10.30
N TYR A 66 16.11 -29.39 -9.39
CA TYR A 66 14.84 -30.01 -9.00
C TYR A 66 14.62 -29.85 -7.51
N GLU A 67 13.53 -29.19 -7.14
CA GLU A 67 13.12 -29.08 -5.75
C GLU A 67 12.30 -30.31 -5.29
N CYS A 68 12.31 -30.58 -4.00
CA CYS A 68 11.43 -31.57 -3.41
C CYS A 68 9.97 -31.13 -3.55
N ALA A 69 9.22 -31.71 -4.48
CA ALA A 69 7.82 -31.37 -4.76
C ALA A 69 6.87 -31.43 -3.54
N ASP A 70 7.28 -32.11 -2.47
CA ASP A 70 6.49 -32.25 -1.25
C ASP A 70 6.63 -31.09 -0.25
N CYS A 71 7.82 -30.51 -0.11
CA CYS A 71 8.09 -29.52 0.93
C CYS A 71 8.79 -28.26 0.42
N LEU A 72 9.27 -28.23 -0.82
CA LEU A 72 9.93 -27.09 -1.47
C LEU A 72 11.13 -26.50 -0.71
N THR A 73 11.71 -27.25 0.24
CA THR A 73 12.79 -26.77 1.13
C THR A 73 14.16 -27.37 0.84
N THR A 74 14.28 -28.22 -0.18
CA THR A 74 15.56 -28.87 -0.52
C THR A 74 15.61 -29.16 -2.02
N ASP A 75 16.77 -28.89 -2.61
CA ASP A 75 17.04 -29.07 -4.04
C ASP A 75 17.91 -30.30 -4.32
N TYR A 76 17.77 -30.86 -5.53
CA TYR A 76 18.48 -32.02 -6.02
C TYR A 76 18.93 -31.86 -7.48
N CYS A 77 20.02 -32.54 -7.84
CA CYS A 77 20.43 -32.63 -9.23
C CYS A 77 19.42 -33.43 -10.08
N ASN A 78 18.78 -34.43 -9.49
CA ASN A 78 17.84 -35.36 -10.12
C ASN A 78 17.13 -36.22 -9.06
N GLY A 79 16.19 -37.05 -9.52
CA GLY A 79 15.42 -37.98 -8.66
C GLY A 79 16.27 -39.01 -7.92
N ASP A 80 17.42 -39.43 -8.46
CA ASP A 80 18.30 -40.39 -7.77
C ASP A 80 18.95 -39.79 -6.53
N CYS A 81 19.39 -38.54 -6.62
CA CYS A 81 19.90 -37.80 -5.47
C CYS A 81 18.82 -37.64 -4.39
N GLN A 82 17.58 -37.36 -4.78
CA GLN A 82 16.45 -37.30 -3.85
C GLN A 82 16.23 -38.64 -3.15
N LYS A 83 16.16 -39.75 -3.90
CA LYS A 83 15.97 -41.10 -3.35
C LYS A 83 17.07 -41.50 -2.36
N ARG A 84 18.33 -41.18 -2.68
CA ARG A 84 19.49 -41.46 -1.79
C ARG A 84 19.45 -40.63 -0.51
N HIS A 85 19.04 -39.37 -0.59
CA HIS A 85 18.90 -38.50 0.58
C HIS A 85 17.63 -38.76 1.40
N TRP A 86 16.65 -39.46 0.83
CA TRP A 86 15.30 -39.58 1.38
C TRP A 86 15.24 -40.02 2.84
N LYS A 87 16.05 -41.01 3.25
CA LYS A 87 16.07 -41.49 4.65
C LYS A 87 16.37 -40.35 5.65
N ARG A 88 17.25 -39.41 5.29
CA ARG A 88 17.62 -38.26 6.13
C ARG A 88 16.66 -37.09 5.94
N HIS A 89 16.16 -36.88 4.72
CA HIS A 89 15.28 -35.76 4.40
C HIS A 89 13.83 -35.96 4.86
N LYS A 90 13.31 -37.20 4.84
CA LYS A 90 11.90 -37.51 5.12
C LYS A 90 11.38 -36.89 6.43
N PRO A 91 12.09 -36.95 7.58
CA PRO A 91 11.62 -36.31 8.81
C PRO A 91 11.44 -34.79 8.68
N VAL A 92 12.39 -34.11 8.02
CA VAL A 92 12.34 -32.66 7.78
C VAL A 92 11.19 -32.31 6.83
N CYS A 93 11.04 -33.08 5.74
CA CYS A 93 9.94 -32.92 4.78
C CYS A 93 8.56 -33.04 5.46
N GLN A 94 8.38 -34.06 6.30
CA GLN A 94 7.13 -34.26 7.04
C GLN A 94 6.88 -33.18 8.09
N SER A 95 7.91 -32.70 8.78
CA SER A 95 7.79 -31.57 9.71
C SER A 95 7.30 -30.31 8.99
N TRP A 96 7.88 -29.99 7.84
CA TRP A 96 7.42 -28.86 7.02
C TRP A 96 5.99 -29.02 6.53
N LYS A 97 5.62 -30.20 6.02
CA LYS A 97 4.22 -30.51 5.66
C LYS A 97 3.27 -30.31 6.84
N GLY A 98 3.66 -30.73 8.03
CA GLY A 98 2.90 -30.52 9.27
C GLY A 98 2.70 -29.03 9.56
N ARG A 99 3.76 -28.23 9.49
CA ARG A 99 3.69 -26.77 9.69
C ARG A 99 2.80 -26.08 8.67
N VAL A 100 2.96 -26.39 7.38
CA VAL A 100 2.12 -25.82 6.32
C VAL A 100 0.65 -26.16 6.54
N LYS A 101 0.33 -27.40 6.89
CA LYS A 101 -1.05 -27.80 7.24
C LYS A 101 -1.55 -27.04 8.48
N GLN A 102 -0.75 -26.90 9.52
CA GLN A 102 -1.12 -26.17 10.72
C GLN A 102 -1.38 -24.68 10.42
N THR A 103 -0.56 -24.06 9.56
CA THR A 103 -0.75 -22.68 9.10
C THR A 103 -1.99 -22.54 8.21
N ALA A 104 -2.25 -23.49 7.30
CA ALA A 104 -3.41 -23.48 6.43
C ALA A 104 -4.73 -23.77 7.19
N LEU A 105 -4.67 -24.58 8.26
CA LEU A 105 -5.79 -24.87 9.16
C LEU A 105 -5.95 -23.82 10.25
N ARG A 106 -5.03 -22.84 10.35
CA ARG A 106 -5.20 -21.70 11.25
C ARG A 106 -6.49 -21.02 10.81
N PRO A 107 -7.51 -20.93 11.66
CA PRO A 107 -8.80 -20.47 11.21
C PRO A 107 -8.66 -19.08 10.58
N LEU A 108 -9.28 -18.89 9.41
CA LEU A 108 -9.43 -17.57 8.76
C LEU A 108 -10.16 -16.54 9.65
N ILE A 109 -10.52 -16.92 10.88
CA ILE A 109 -11.07 -16.10 11.97
C ILE A 109 -10.21 -14.84 12.24
N TYR A 110 -8.92 -14.85 11.88
CA TYR A 110 -8.02 -13.70 11.99
C TYR A 110 -7.93 -12.82 10.72
N ILE A 111 -8.55 -13.20 9.60
CA ILE A 111 -8.79 -12.25 8.52
C ILE A 111 -9.94 -11.37 9.00
N GLN A 112 -9.59 -10.33 9.79
CA GLN A 112 -10.56 -9.38 10.30
C GLN A 112 -11.28 -8.76 9.08
N ASP A 113 -12.54 -9.14 8.93
CA ASP A 113 -13.47 -8.77 7.86
C ASP A 113 -13.90 -7.30 8.02
N LEU A 114 -12.92 -6.39 8.00
CA LEU A 114 -13.12 -4.95 8.03
C LEU A 114 -12.72 -4.35 6.66
N PRO A 115 -13.30 -3.20 6.27
CA PRO A 115 -12.89 -2.47 5.08
C PRO A 115 -11.38 -2.15 5.09
N TYR A 116 -10.67 -2.46 4.00
CA TYR A 116 -9.24 -2.13 3.84
C TYR A 116 -9.06 -0.71 3.31
N TYR A 117 -9.22 0.29 4.18
CA TYR A 117 -8.98 1.70 3.84
C TYR A 117 -7.50 2.08 3.74
N PHE A 118 -6.66 1.33 4.45
CA PHE A 118 -5.24 1.24 4.18
C PHE A 118 -4.95 -0.24 4.01
N SER A 119 -4.27 -0.61 2.93
CA SER A 119 -3.92 -2.00 2.71
C SER A 119 -2.80 -2.43 3.65
N ASN A 120 -2.68 -3.74 3.85
CA ASN A 120 -1.62 -4.36 4.65
C ASN A 120 -0.38 -4.72 3.81
N SER A 121 -0.25 -4.17 2.60
CA SER A 121 0.98 -4.25 1.82
C SER A 121 1.41 -2.88 1.30
N PHE A 122 2.71 -2.74 1.05
CA PHE A 122 3.33 -1.51 0.56
C PHE A 122 2.97 -1.27 -0.92
N ALA A 123 2.88 0.00 -1.31
CA ALA A 123 2.58 0.41 -2.67
C ALA A 123 3.68 -0.05 -3.63
N ASN A 124 3.27 -0.62 -4.77
CA ASN A 124 4.14 -1.17 -5.79
C ASN A 124 3.86 -0.48 -7.12
N ASP A 125 4.92 -0.17 -7.86
CA ASP A 125 4.81 0.13 -9.28
C ASP A 125 4.47 -1.16 -10.02
N LEU A 126 3.23 -1.27 -10.50
CA LEU A 126 2.71 -2.47 -11.14
C LEU A 126 3.29 -2.70 -12.54
N LEU A 127 3.81 -1.65 -13.19
CA LEU A 127 4.37 -1.73 -14.53
C LEU A 127 5.89 -1.85 -14.50
N ASN A 128 6.55 -1.08 -13.63
CA ASN A 128 8.00 -0.97 -13.55
C ASN A 128 8.61 -0.77 -14.95
N LEU A 129 8.12 0.26 -15.66
CA LEU A 129 8.35 0.42 -17.11
C LEU A 129 9.83 0.40 -17.49
N GLU A 130 10.69 1.03 -16.68
CA GLU A 130 12.14 1.08 -16.94
C GLU A 130 12.79 -0.32 -16.91
N SER A 131 12.24 -1.25 -16.13
CA SER A 131 12.86 -2.57 -15.89
C SER A 131 12.04 -3.78 -16.34
N ASN A 132 10.75 -3.59 -16.67
CA ASN A 132 9.81 -4.65 -17.00
C ASN A 132 8.94 -4.30 -18.22
N GLU A 133 7.71 -3.78 -18.06
CA GLU A 133 6.73 -3.68 -19.16
C GLU A 133 7.12 -2.69 -20.29
N GLY A 134 8.09 -1.79 -20.04
CA GLY A 134 8.70 -0.92 -21.05
C GLY A 134 10.02 -1.46 -21.63
N LYS A 135 10.52 -2.59 -21.13
CA LYS A 135 11.78 -3.18 -21.58
C LYS A 135 11.57 -3.90 -22.91
N GLY A 136 11.99 -3.25 -24.00
CA GLY A 136 11.89 -3.77 -25.36
C GLY A 136 10.90 -3.03 -26.26
N SER A 137 10.24 -1.97 -25.76
CA SER A 137 9.44 -1.04 -26.58
C SER A 137 10.31 -0.11 -27.45
N SER A 138 11.63 -0.31 -27.44
CA SER A 138 12.51 0.00 -28.57
C SER A 138 13.23 -1.29 -28.98
N LEU A 139 13.02 -1.69 -30.24
CA LEU A 139 13.76 -2.70 -31.00
C LEU A 139 15.15 -3.00 -30.40
N SER A 140 15.38 -4.24 -29.95
CA SER A 140 16.73 -4.85 -29.75
C SER A 140 17.92 -3.87 -29.78
N GLY A 141 18.07 -3.08 -28.72
CA GLY A 141 19.13 -2.09 -28.58
C GLY A 141 18.69 -1.07 -27.54
N GLY A 142 19.41 -0.98 -26.42
CA GLY A 142 18.98 -0.25 -25.23
C GLY A 142 18.42 1.14 -25.51
N LEU A 143 17.29 1.46 -24.86
CA LEU A 143 16.66 2.78 -24.90
C LEU A 143 17.72 3.87 -24.68
N SER A 144 17.84 4.81 -25.61
CA SER A 144 18.49 6.07 -25.31
C SER A 144 17.53 6.87 -24.43
N ASN A 145 18.04 7.75 -23.55
CA ASN A 145 17.22 8.60 -22.67
C ASN A 145 16.20 9.51 -23.41
N ASN A 146 16.17 9.50 -24.75
CA ASN A 146 15.28 10.31 -25.59
C ASN A 146 14.12 9.52 -26.23
N ASP A 147 14.06 8.19 -26.09
CA ASP A 147 13.01 7.38 -26.73
C ASP A 147 11.71 7.49 -25.93
N LYS A 148 10.61 7.91 -26.56
CA LYS A 148 9.30 8.05 -25.89
C LYS A 148 8.65 6.68 -25.69
N ILE A 149 8.07 6.46 -24.51
CA ILE A 149 7.25 5.26 -24.24
C ILE A 149 5.81 5.60 -24.59
N THR A 150 5.34 5.11 -25.74
CA THR A 150 4.02 5.44 -26.29
C THR A 150 2.97 4.35 -26.06
N SER A 151 3.33 3.23 -25.43
CA SER A 151 2.41 2.11 -25.20
C SER A 151 1.29 2.47 -24.22
N ASP A 152 0.08 2.03 -24.53
CA ASP A 152 -1.08 2.13 -23.64
C ASP A 152 -1.16 0.91 -22.72
N PHE A 153 -1.50 1.12 -21.45
CA PHE A 153 -1.62 0.04 -20.47
C PHE A 153 -2.99 0.04 -19.80
N SER A 154 -3.58 -1.15 -19.68
CA SER A 154 -4.83 -1.40 -18.95
C SER A 154 -4.56 -2.32 -17.76
N ILE A 155 -4.89 -1.87 -16.56
CA ILE A 155 -4.57 -2.53 -15.30
C ILE A 155 -5.87 -2.83 -14.54
N LEU A 156 -6.11 -4.10 -14.23
CA LEU A 156 -7.24 -4.55 -13.40
C LEU A 156 -6.77 -4.81 -11.97
N LEU A 157 -7.41 -4.15 -11.00
CA LEU A 157 -7.23 -4.38 -9.57
C LEU A 157 -8.55 -4.95 -9.00
N PRO A 158 -8.74 -6.29 -8.97
CA PRO A 158 -10.03 -6.91 -8.65
C PRO A 158 -10.38 -6.92 -7.15
N ALA A 159 -9.39 -6.66 -6.30
CA ALA A 159 -9.51 -6.44 -4.86
C ALA A 159 -8.53 -5.32 -4.50
N CYS A 160 -8.85 -4.09 -4.92
CA CYS A 160 -7.92 -2.98 -4.89
C CYS A 160 -7.57 -2.55 -3.45
N GLY A 161 -8.48 -2.71 -2.48
CA GLY A 161 -8.33 -2.06 -1.20
C GLY A 161 -8.30 -0.54 -1.42
N ASP A 162 -7.16 0.10 -1.23
CA ASP A 162 -7.01 1.55 -1.42
C ASP A 162 -6.40 1.91 -2.80
N LEU A 163 -6.13 3.20 -3.00
CA LEU A 163 -5.55 3.74 -4.23
C LEU A 163 -4.03 3.59 -4.35
N ARG A 164 -3.33 3.04 -3.36
CA ARG A 164 -1.86 3.13 -3.30
C ARG A 164 -1.16 2.48 -4.49
N GLN A 165 -1.69 1.36 -5.01
CA GLN A 165 -1.08 0.63 -6.13
C GLN A 165 -1.20 1.44 -7.43
N MET A 166 -2.39 2.03 -7.65
CA MET A 166 -2.61 2.96 -8.76
C MET A 166 -1.67 4.15 -8.64
N ILE A 167 -1.64 4.79 -7.47
CA ILE A 167 -0.88 6.02 -7.25
C ILE A 167 0.62 5.79 -7.34
N GLN A 168 1.16 4.69 -6.82
CA GLN A 168 2.57 4.34 -6.97
C GLN A 168 2.94 4.09 -8.42
N THR A 169 2.08 3.42 -9.19
CA THR A 169 2.30 3.19 -10.63
C THR A 169 2.33 4.51 -11.39
N VAL A 170 1.37 5.41 -11.13
CA VAL A 170 1.34 6.76 -11.71
C VAL A 170 2.57 7.58 -11.28
N TYR A 171 2.95 7.51 -10.01
CA TYR A 171 4.09 8.23 -9.47
C TYR A 171 5.42 7.73 -10.06
N SER A 172 5.51 6.46 -10.43
CA SER A 172 6.72 5.84 -10.95
C SER A 172 6.86 5.97 -12.47
N LEU A 173 5.86 6.55 -13.16
CA LEU A 173 5.94 6.80 -14.60
C LEU A 173 7.17 7.64 -14.94
N PRO A 174 7.96 7.23 -15.94
CA PRO A 174 9.13 7.97 -16.37
C PRO A 174 8.70 9.22 -17.17
N VAL A 175 9.55 10.26 -17.14
CA VAL A 175 9.28 11.57 -17.77
C VAL A 175 9.06 11.53 -19.28
N ASN A 176 9.49 10.46 -19.95
CA ASN A 176 9.32 10.22 -21.38
C ASN A 176 8.09 9.33 -21.72
N PHE A 177 7.26 8.98 -20.74
CA PHE A 177 6.00 8.29 -20.98
C PHE A 177 4.97 9.23 -21.61
N THR A 178 4.43 8.84 -22.75
CA THR A 178 3.39 9.58 -23.48
C THR A 178 2.23 8.69 -23.91
N GLY A 179 2.18 7.46 -23.43
CA GLY A 179 1.02 6.57 -23.63
C GLY A 179 -0.10 6.89 -22.64
N SER A 180 -1.15 6.07 -22.64
CA SER A 180 -2.28 6.20 -21.71
C SER A 180 -2.30 5.08 -20.66
N LEU A 181 -2.85 5.39 -19.49
CA LEU A 181 -3.12 4.42 -18.43
C LEU A 181 -4.62 4.30 -18.19
N LYS A 182 -5.13 3.07 -18.18
CA LYS A 182 -6.50 2.75 -17.78
C LYS A 182 -6.49 1.83 -16.57
N PHE A 183 -7.02 2.29 -15.45
CA PHE A 183 -7.22 1.46 -14.26
C PHE A 183 -8.68 1.01 -14.17
N VAL A 184 -8.90 -0.28 -13.91
CA VAL A 184 -10.20 -0.85 -13.52
C VAL A 184 -10.07 -1.27 -12.06
N LEU A 185 -10.66 -0.48 -11.16
CA LEU A 185 -10.65 -0.72 -9.72
C LEU A 185 -11.93 -1.44 -9.33
N ASN A 186 -11.80 -2.56 -8.61
CA ASN A 186 -12.92 -3.29 -8.05
C ASN A 186 -12.59 -3.75 -6.64
N ASP A 187 -13.60 -3.71 -5.78
CA ASP A 187 -13.55 -4.29 -4.46
C ASP A 187 -14.94 -4.85 -4.12
N ILE A 188 -14.98 -5.90 -3.29
CA ILE A 188 -16.24 -6.47 -2.82
C ILE A 188 -16.94 -5.54 -1.83
N ASP A 189 -16.17 -4.69 -1.15
CA ASP A 189 -16.65 -3.81 -0.11
C ASP A 189 -17.00 -2.42 -0.67
N PRO A 190 -18.28 -2.00 -0.62
CA PRO A 190 -18.69 -0.70 -1.15
C PRO A 190 -18.12 0.46 -0.33
N PHE A 191 -17.76 0.26 0.95
CA PHE A 191 -17.16 1.30 1.75
C PHE A 191 -15.75 1.64 1.26
N VAL A 192 -15.02 0.61 0.83
CA VAL A 192 -13.69 0.75 0.22
C VAL A 192 -13.79 1.53 -1.09
N MET A 193 -14.67 1.09 -2.00
CA MET A 193 -14.87 1.78 -3.27
C MET A 193 -15.43 3.20 -3.13
N ALA A 194 -16.31 3.44 -2.15
CA ALA A 194 -16.84 4.78 -1.86
C ALA A 194 -15.72 5.74 -1.46
N ARG A 195 -14.73 5.27 -0.69
CA ARG A 195 -13.57 6.07 -0.30
C ARG A 195 -12.63 6.32 -1.48
N ASN A 196 -12.39 5.30 -2.31
CA ASN A 196 -11.55 5.43 -3.50
C ASN A 196 -12.13 6.42 -4.51
N VAL A 197 -13.43 6.32 -4.82
CA VAL A 197 -14.10 7.26 -5.73
C VAL A 197 -14.13 8.67 -5.16
N LEU A 198 -14.35 8.81 -3.84
CA LEU A 198 -14.29 10.10 -3.15
C LEU A 198 -12.90 10.76 -3.29
N LEU A 199 -11.82 10.02 -3.05
CA LEU A 199 -10.46 10.52 -3.18
C LEU A 199 -10.11 10.88 -4.63
N LEU A 200 -10.43 10.02 -5.61
CA LEU A 200 -10.22 10.31 -7.02
C LEU A 200 -11.01 11.55 -7.48
N PHE A 201 -12.24 11.69 -7.00
CA PHE A 201 -13.03 12.89 -7.26
C PHE A 201 -12.36 14.13 -6.67
N MET A 202 -11.87 14.08 -5.44
CA MET A 202 -11.09 15.18 -4.86
C MET A 202 -9.84 15.49 -5.67
N PHE A 203 -9.11 14.49 -6.18
CA PHE A 203 -7.95 14.70 -7.05
C PHE A 203 -8.35 15.43 -8.33
N SER A 204 -9.44 15.02 -8.98
CA SER A 204 -9.93 15.67 -10.21
C SER A 204 -10.35 17.15 -10.01
N LEU A 205 -10.68 17.54 -8.78
CA LEU A 205 -10.97 18.92 -8.41
C LEU A 205 -9.75 19.67 -7.84
N SER A 206 -8.67 18.94 -7.56
CA SER A 206 -7.55 19.45 -6.79
C SER A 206 -6.73 20.45 -7.58
N LYS A 207 -6.24 21.46 -6.86
CA LYS A 207 -5.12 22.30 -7.23
C LYS A 207 -3.94 21.97 -6.30
N ASP A 208 -2.76 22.55 -6.56
CA ASP A 208 -1.55 22.29 -5.76
C ASP A 208 -1.73 22.68 -4.27
N ASP A 209 -2.58 23.67 -3.97
CA ASP A 209 -2.88 24.14 -2.61
C ASP A 209 -3.87 23.23 -1.85
N THR A 210 -4.73 22.49 -2.54
CA THR A 210 -5.69 21.55 -1.93
C THR A 210 -5.12 20.14 -1.73
N ALA A 211 -4.04 19.76 -2.41
CA ALA A 211 -3.42 18.44 -2.25
C ALA A 211 -3.02 18.08 -0.79
N PRO A 212 -2.50 19.01 0.03
CA PRO A 212 -2.26 18.75 1.46
C PRO A 212 -3.53 18.44 2.25
N ILE A 213 -4.65 19.09 1.93
CA ILE A 213 -5.97 18.85 2.57
C ILE A 213 -6.43 17.43 2.25
N ILE A 214 -6.33 17.03 0.97
CA ILE A 214 -6.72 15.69 0.53
C ILE A 214 -5.84 14.63 1.21
N SER A 215 -4.54 14.87 1.36
CA SER A 215 -3.63 13.97 2.08
C SER A 215 -4.00 13.83 3.56
N SER A 216 -4.43 14.92 4.21
CA SER A 216 -4.98 14.85 5.58
C SER A 216 -6.26 14.02 5.64
N ILE A 217 -7.19 14.19 4.69
CA ILE A 217 -8.44 13.41 4.60
C ILE A 217 -8.14 11.94 4.32
N TRP A 218 -7.13 11.64 3.51
CA TRP A 218 -6.73 10.27 3.23
C TRP A 218 -6.13 9.61 4.48
N LEU A 219 -5.23 10.27 5.20
CA LEU A 219 -4.37 9.56 6.17
C LEU A 219 -4.71 9.80 7.65
N SER A 220 -5.35 10.93 7.99
CA SER A 220 -5.52 11.37 9.38
C SER A 220 -6.91 11.03 9.95
N LEU A 221 -6.95 10.59 11.21
CA LEU A 221 -8.20 10.39 11.95
C LEU A 221 -8.89 11.71 12.28
N LEU A 222 -8.14 12.71 12.72
CA LEU A 222 -8.70 14.01 13.09
C LEU A 222 -8.45 15.02 11.98
N LEU A 223 -9.41 15.93 11.78
CA LEU A 223 -9.46 16.97 10.77
C LEU A 223 -9.70 18.34 11.42
N SER A 224 -9.08 19.35 10.84
CA SER A 224 -9.41 20.77 11.06
C SER A 224 -10.74 21.13 10.41
N GLU A 225 -11.28 22.31 10.73
CA GLU A 225 -12.52 22.85 10.13
C GLU A 225 -12.43 22.90 8.60
N GLU A 226 -11.33 23.41 8.06
CA GLU A 226 -11.09 23.54 6.62
C GLU A 226 -11.09 22.18 5.92
N GLU A 227 -10.35 21.21 6.47
CA GLU A 227 -10.27 19.85 5.91
C GLU A 227 -11.63 19.13 6.00
N TYR A 228 -12.36 19.32 7.09
CA TYR A 228 -13.70 18.75 7.24
C TYR A 228 -14.71 19.39 6.28
N SER A 229 -14.69 20.72 6.12
CA SER A 229 -15.56 21.42 5.17
C SER A 229 -15.31 20.93 3.74
N PHE A 230 -14.04 20.83 3.33
CA PHE A 230 -13.67 20.31 2.01
C PHE A 230 -14.19 18.88 1.77
N LEU A 231 -14.09 18.02 2.79
CA LEU A 231 -14.67 16.67 2.75
C LEU A 231 -16.19 16.70 2.61
N GLN A 232 -16.89 17.52 3.41
CA GLN A 232 -18.35 17.63 3.40
C GLN A 232 -18.88 18.15 2.06
N ASP A 233 -18.19 19.14 1.47
CA ASP A 233 -18.52 19.67 0.15
C ASP A 233 -18.29 18.63 -0.95
N SER A 234 -17.19 17.88 -0.89
CA SER A 234 -16.91 16.79 -1.83
C SER A 234 -17.97 15.69 -1.77
N LEU A 235 -18.38 15.28 -0.56
CA LEU A 235 -19.47 14.33 -0.34
C LEU A 235 -20.79 14.85 -0.90
N LYS A 236 -21.15 16.11 -0.60
CA LYS A 236 -22.38 16.73 -1.10
C LYS A 236 -22.44 16.68 -2.62
N ASN A 237 -21.36 17.07 -3.29
CA ASN A 237 -21.27 17.03 -4.75
C ASN A 237 -21.51 15.61 -5.31
N LEU A 238 -20.87 14.59 -4.75
CA LEU A 238 -21.06 13.20 -5.20
C LEU A 238 -22.49 12.69 -4.92
N ILE A 239 -23.09 13.09 -3.81
CA ILE A 239 -24.46 12.68 -3.46
C ILE A 239 -25.47 13.27 -4.45
N GLU A 240 -25.30 14.54 -4.81
CA GLU A 240 -26.20 15.29 -5.71
C GLU A 240 -26.04 14.89 -7.19
N MET A 241 -24.88 14.33 -7.58
CA MET A 241 -24.61 13.88 -8.94
C MET A 241 -25.05 12.42 -9.19
N ASP A 242 -25.21 12.07 -10.47
CA ASP A 242 -25.26 10.69 -10.97
C ASP A 242 -23.95 10.24 -11.64
N SER A 243 -23.87 8.99 -12.08
CA SER A 243 -22.64 8.45 -12.70
C SER A 243 -22.25 9.17 -14.01
N MET A 244 -23.23 9.63 -14.79
CA MET A 244 -23.00 10.34 -16.05
C MET A 244 -22.47 11.74 -15.81
N GLN A 245 -22.97 12.42 -14.79
CA GLN A 245 -22.50 13.73 -14.35
C GLN A 245 -21.10 13.64 -13.75
N LEU A 246 -20.77 12.61 -12.96
CA LEU A 246 -19.41 12.36 -12.49
C LEU A 246 -18.45 12.18 -13.68
N LYS A 247 -18.81 11.32 -14.65
CA LYS A 247 -18.01 11.11 -15.86
C LYS A 247 -17.79 12.41 -16.62
N LYS A 248 -18.86 13.19 -16.84
CA LYS A 248 -18.76 14.48 -17.54
C LYS A 248 -17.90 15.48 -16.79
N ARG A 249 -18.06 15.59 -15.47
CA ARG A 249 -17.34 16.55 -14.62
C ARG A 249 -15.85 16.26 -14.52
N THR A 250 -15.47 15.01 -14.70
CA THR A 250 -14.09 14.53 -14.64
C THR A 250 -13.49 14.33 -16.04
N ASN A 251 -14.08 14.94 -17.07
CA ASN A 251 -13.69 14.79 -18.48
C ASN A 251 -13.49 13.33 -18.92
N GLY A 252 -14.28 12.41 -18.37
CA GLY A 252 -14.22 10.99 -18.68
C GLY A 252 -13.17 10.19 -17.91
N VAL A 253 -12.36 10.83 -17.06
CA VAL A 253 -11.28 10.17 -16.30
C VAL A 253 -11.83 9.21 -15.24
N ILE A 254 -12.97 9.55 -14.62
CA ILE A 254 -13.62 8.71 -13.62
C ILE A 254 -14.94 8.18 -14.18
N GLU A 255 -15.04 6.86 -14.29
CA GLU A 255 -16.26 6.17 -14.71
C GLU A 255 -16.67 5.13 -13.66
N VAL A 256 -17.93 5.20 -13.24
CA VAL A 256 -18.53 4.26 -12.27
C VAL A 256 -19.87 3.82 -12.86
N SER A 257 -20.17 2.52 -12.85
CA SER A 257 -21.49 2.06 -13.32
C SER A 257 -22.60 2.67 -12.47
N GLU A 258 -23.75 3.01 -13.07
CA GLU A 258 -24.87 3.60 -12.33
C GLU A 258 -25.34 2.73 -11.15
N ARG A 259 -25.32 1.40 -11.32
CA ARG A 259 -25.62 0.45 -10.23
C ARG A 259 -24.65 0.61 -9.07
N SER A 260 -23.34 0.60 -9.36
CA SER A 260 -22.31 0.78 -8.33
C SER A 260 -22.42 2.16 -7.69
N TYR A 261 -22.62 3.22 -8.48
CA TYR A 261 -22.74 4.59 -8.02
C TYR A 261 -23.86 4.74 -6.97
N ASN A 262 -25.03 4.15 -7.24
CA ASN A 262 -26.15 4.17 -6.29
C ASN A 262 -25.81 3.45 -4.97
N THR A 263 -25.05 2.36 -5.01
CA THR A 263 -24.52 1.72 -3.80
C THR A 263 -23.54 2.65 -3.08
N LEU A 264 -22.57 3.25 -3.77
CA LEU A 264 -21.60 4.15 -3.15
C LEU A 264 -22.27 5.40 -2.55
N ARG A 265 -23.34 5.91 -3.18
CA ARG A 265 -24.13 7.04 -2.68
C ARG A 265 -24.70 6.77 -1.28
N GLY A 266 -25.12 5.54 -0.99
CA GLY A 266 -25.57 5.16 0.35
C GLY A 266 -24.46 5.29 1.40
N VAL A 267 -23.21 4.95 1.04
CA VAL A 267 -22.05 5.13 1.93
C VAL A 267 -21.75 6.62 2.14
N TRP A 268 -21.71 7.41 1.06
CA TRP A 268 -21.46 8.85 1.16
C TRP A 268 -22.51 9.58 1.98
N LEU A 269 -23.79 9.21 1.86
CA LEU A 269 -24.87 9.72 2.70
C LEU A 269 -24.63 9.42 4.17
N GLY A 270 -24.22 8.19 4.50
CA GLY A 270 -23.82 7.81 5.84
C GLY A 270 -22.71 8.70 6.38
N TRP A 271 -21.60 8.85 5.65
CA TRP A 271 -20.48 9.71 6.07
C TRP A 271 -20.86 11.20 6.17
N LYS A 272 -21.71 11.71 5.26
CA LYS A 272 -22.16 13.11 5.24
C LYS A 272 -23.03 13.45 6.46
N ASN A 273 -23.78 12.49 6.96
CA ASN A 273 -24.74 12.67 8.05
C ASN A 273 -24.19 12.33 9.44
N LEU A 274 -22.96 11.79 9.53
CA LEU A 274 -22.31 11.56 10.82
C LEU A 274 -21.94 12.90 11.48
N GLU A 275 -22.38 13.07 12.73
CA GLU A 275 -22.00 14.21 13.57
C GLU A 275 -20.55 14.06 14.05
N ALA A 276 -19.57 14.24 13.16
CA ALA A 276 -18.19 13.85 13.41
C ALA A 276 -17.40 14.78 14.36
N GLY A 277 -18.00 15.83 14.93
CA GLY A 277 -17.32 16.72 15.87
C GLY A 277 -16.81 15.98 17.10
N ILE A 278 -15.58 16.26 17.56
CA ILE A 278 -14.96 15.52 18.68
C ILE A 278 -15.73 15.64 20.01
N GLY A 279 -16.55 16.68 20.17
CA GLY A 279 -17.41 16.89 21.34
C GLY A 279 -18.79 16.23 21.24
N THR A 280 -19.13 15.61 20.11
CA THR A 280 -20.42 14.93 19.93
C THR A 280 -20.35 13.49 20.44
N LYS A 281 -21.51 12.86 20.62
CA LYS A 281 -21.59 11.43 20.97
C LYS A 281 -20.90 10.55 19.92
N VAL A 282 -21.10 10.86 18.63
CA VAL A 282 -20.54 10.07 17.52
C VAL A 282 -19.02 10.22 17.45
N GLY A 283 -18.48 11.44 17.55
CA GLY A 283 -17.04 11.68 17.56
C GLY A 283 -16.33 10.97 18.72
N LEU A 284 -16.92 11.02 19.92
CA LEU A 284 -16.40 10.29 21.08
C LEU A 284 -16.37 8.79 20.87
N ILE A 285 -17.42 8.21 20.26
CA ILE A 285 -17.49 6.78 19.95
C ILE A 285 -16.39 6.38 18.95
N ILE A 286 -16.14 7.18 17.91
CA ILE A 286 -15.08 6.91 16.93
C ILE A 286 -13.70 6.82 17.61
N ILE A 287 -13.39 7.78 18.48
CA ILE A 287 -12.12 7.82 19.22
C ILE A 287 -12.03 6.62 20.17
N GLN A 288 -13.10 6.34 20.93
CA GLN A 288 -13.14 5.20 21.85
C GLN A 288 -12.97 3.86 21.13
N HIS A 289 -13.61 3.67 19.98
CA HIS A 289 -13.48 2.46 19.19
C HIS A 289 -12.05 2.27 18.66
N ARG A 290 -11.39 3.33 18.19
CA ARG A 290 -9.97 3.25 17.82
C ARG A 290 -9.11 2.84 19.02
N THR A 291 -9.25 3.53 20.15
CA THR A 291 -8.47 3.23 21.36
C THR A 291 -8.68 1.78 21.80
N PHE A 292 -9.93 1.31 21.77
CA PHE A 292 -10.27 -0.07 22.08
C PHE A 292 -9.60 -1.04 21.10
N MET A 293 -9.67 -0.80 19.79
CA MET A 293 -9.04 -1.64 18.76
C MET A 293 -7.53 -1.81 18.98
N PHE A 294 -6.82 -0.74 19.36
CA PHE A 294 -5.38 -0.83 19.67
C PHE A 294 -5.09 -1.52 21.01
N ALA A 295 -6.00 -1.42 21.99
CA ALA A 295 -5.83 -2.03 23.30
C ALA A 295 -6.06 -3.56 23.31
N ILE A 296 -6.98 -4.05 22.47
CA ILE A 296 -7.37 -5.48 22.48
C ILE A 296 -6.62 -6.35 21.47
N ASP A 297 -5.88 -5.77 20.53
CA ASP A 297 -5.15 -6.54 19.52
C ASP A 297 -3.66 -6.65 19.90
N PRO A 298 -3.19 -7.82 20.38
CA PRO A 298 -1.78 -8.02 20.72
C PRO A 298 -0.85 -7.81 19.52
N LEU A 299 -1.34 -8.04 18.30
CA LEU A 299 -0.56 -7.86 17.07
C LEU A 299 -0.39 -6.38 16.73
N ALA A 300 -1.27 -5.49 17.20
CA ALA A 300 -1.10 -4.04 17.00
C ALA A 300 0.18 -3.54 17.67
N VAL A 301 0.39 -3.95 18.93
CA VAL A 301 1.57 -3.57 19.72
C VAL A 301 2.84 -4.20 19.15
N GLU A 302 2.80 -5.49 18.80
CA GLU A 302 3.92 -6.20 18.19
C GLU A 302 4.31 -5.60 16.83
N SER A 303 3.33 -5.38 15.95
CA SER A 303 3.56 -4.80 14.61
C SER A 303 4.13 -3.39 14.70
N THR A 304 3.63 -2.58 15.63
CA THR A 304 4.11 -1.20 15.78
C THR A 304 5.51 -1.15 16.39
N ASN A 305 5.81 -1.97 17.39
CA ASN A 305 7.17 -2.08 17.93
C ASN A 305 8.13 -2.63 16.87
N GLY A 306 7.70 -3.64 16.10
CA GLY A 306 8.46 -4.18 14.98
C GLY A 306 8.78 -3.12 13.93
N TYR A 307 7.86 -2.18 13.65
CA TYR A 307 8.15 -1.05 12.77
C TYR A 307 9.12 -0.04 13.39
N ILE A 308 8.95 0.32 14.67
CA ILE A 308 9.87 1.22 15.39
C ILE A 308 11.31 0.68 15.36
N GLU A 309 11.49 -0.64 15.44
CA GLU A 309 12.79 -1.29 15.35
C GLU A 309 13.40 -1.26 13.94
N GLN A 310 12.57 -1.16 12.90
CA GLN A 310 13.00 -1.16 11.49
C GLN A 310 13.38 0.23 10.97
N VAL A 311 12.90 1.31 11.60
CA VAL A 311 13.20 2.69 11.22
C VAL A 311 14.22 3.35 12.16
N PRO A 312 14.90 4.44 11.73
CA PRO A 312 15.76 5.22 12.61
C PRO A 312 15.04 5.66 13.90
N LYS A 313 15.75 5.51 15.04
CA LYS A 313 15.20 5.77 16.39
C LYS A 313 14.57 7.16 16.57
N ARG A 314 15.03 8.17 15.81
CA ARG A 314 14.48 9.53 15.83
C ARG A 314 12.99 9.61 15.48
N HIS A 315 12.46 8.64 14.73
CA HIS A 315 11.05 8.62 14.32
C HIS A 315 10.11 8.00 15.36
N ALA A 316 10.64 7.29 16.35
CA ALA A 316 9.84 6.62 17.38
C ALA A 316 8.82 7.54 18.08
N PRO A 317 9.13 8.82 18.41
CA PRO A 317 8.16 9.74 19.01
C PRO A 317 6.94 9.98 18.12
N SER A 318 7.14 10.24 16.82
CA SER A 318 6.02 10.48 15.89
C SER A 318 5.13 9.24 15.70
N ILE A 319 5.73 8.04 15.69
CA ILE A 319 5.00 6.77 15.61
C ILE A 319 4.15 6.55 16.86
N ARG A 320 4.72 6.74 18.06
CA ARG A 320 3.98 6.59 19.33
C ARG A 320 2.82 7.59 19.41
N LYS A 321 3.06 8.84 19.02
CA LYS A 321 2.01 9.86 18.97
C LYS A 321 0.84 9.44 18.06
N TRP A 322 1.12 8.93 16.87
CA TRP A 322 0.07 8.45 15.96
C TRP A 322 -0.72 7.25 16.51
N ILE A 323 -0.10 6.35 17.28
CA ILE A 323 -0.83 5.27 17.95
C ILE A 323 -1.86 5.87 18.91
N GLU A 324 -1.46 6.89 19.68
CA GLU A 324 -2.29 7.55 20.69
C GLU A 324 -3.45 8.34 20.07
N ASP A 325 -3.20 9.13 19.03
CA ASP A 325 -4.18 10.10 18.51
C ASP A 325 -4.70 9.82 17.09
N GLY A 326 -4.04 8.94 16.32
CA GLY A 326 -4.36 8.65 14.92
C GLY A 326 -4.13 9.82 13.96
N VAL A 327 -3.39 10.85 14.39
CA VAL A 327 -3.18 12.08 13.63
C VAL A 327 -1.93 11.97 12.77
N ILE A 328 -2.08 12.33 11.50
CA ILE A 328 -0.94 12.52 10.59
C ILE A 328 -0.59 14.00 10.58
N THR A 329 0.64 14.31 11.00
CA THR A 329 1.18 15.68 11.05
C THR A 329 1.63 16.13 9.66
N SER A 330 1.43 17.39 9.31
CA SER A 330 1.87 17.98 8.02
C SER A 330 2.91 19.09 8.20
N GLY A 331 3.77 18.97 9.21
CA GLY A 331 4.73 20.00 9.58
C GLY A 331 4.04 21.34 9.88
N ASP A 332 4.62 22.44 9.40
CA ASP A 332 4.16 23.82 9.60
C ASP A 332 2.70 24.06 9.17
N LYS A 333 2.16 23.31 8.19
CA LYS A 333 0.81 23.57 7.62
C LYS A 333 -0.35 23.20 8.55
N ARG A 334 -0.13 22.28 9.50
CA ARG A 334 -1.09 21.95 10.58
C ARG A 334 -0.72 22.55 11.93
N LEU A 335 0.48 23.11 12.05
CA LEU A 335 0.96 23.69 13.29
C LEU A 335 0.04 24.84 13.72
N GLY A 336 -0.61 24.69 14.88
CA GLY A 336 -1.55 25.68 15.41
C GLY A 336 -3.00 25.55 14.93
N LYS A 337 -3.33 24.65 13.99
CA LYS A 337 -4.73 24.38 13.63
C LYS A 337 -5.40 23.52 14.70
N THR A 338 -6.57 23.93 15.19
CA THR A 338 -7.38 23.09 16.08
C THR A 338 -8.06 21.97 15.28
N LEU A 339 -7.78 20.72 15.62
CA LEU A 339 -8.46 19.56 15.05
C LEU A 339 -9.76 19.31 15.82
N ARG A 340 -10.91 19.51 15.16
CA ARG A 340 -12.23 19.54 15.80
C ARG A 340 -13.16 18.42 15.33
N TYR A 341 -12.79 17.70 14.28
CA TYR A 341 -13.63 16.69 13.67
C TYR A 341 -12.89 15.36 13.56
N CYS A 342 -13.57 14.27 13.85
CA CYS A 342 -13.16 12.95 13.39
C CYS A 342 -13.40 12.86 11.88
N ASN A 343 -12.61 12.03 11.22
CA ASN A 343 -12.75 11.73 9.81
C ASN A 343 -13.84 10.66 9.62
N PRO A 344 -15.04 10.99 9.11
CA PRO A 344 -16.12 10.02 8.98
C PRO A 344 -15.77 8.90 8.00
N THR A 345 -14.84 9.12 7.05
CA THR A 345 -14.42 8.11 6.07
C THR A 345 -13.60 6.97 6.68
N PHE A 346 -13.30 7.03 7.98
CA PHE A 346 -12.68 5.95 8.75
C PHE A 346 -13.74 5.05 9.42
N THR A 347 -15.02 5.28 9.11
CA THR A 347 -16.15 4.49 9.61
C THR A 347 -16.78 3.65 8.50
N GLY A 348 -17.28 2.47 8.88
CA GLY A 348 -17.95 1.54 7.97
C GLY A 348 -18.63 0.42 8.74
N ARG A 349 -18.84 -0.71 8.08
CA ARG A 349 -19.37 -1.94 8.70
C ARG A 349 -18.45 -2.49 9.79
N GLN A 350 -19.04 -3.20 10.74
CA GLN A 350 -18.38 -3.80 11.89
C GLN A 350 -17.75 -5.14 11.56
N ARG A 351 -16.88 -5.61 12.46
CA ARG A 351 -16.24 -6.92 12.34
C ARG A 351 -17.29 -8.03 12.33
N GLY A 352 -17.25 -8.88 11.30
CA GLY A 352 -18.14 -10.03 11.15
C GLY A 352 -19.43 -9.74 10.40
N GLU A 353 -19.71 -8.47 10.09
CA GLU A 353 -20.75 -8.10 9.13
C GLU A 353 -20.19 -8.23 7.72
N THR A 354 -20.84 -8.96 6.82
CA THR A 354 -20.38 -9.08 5.43
C THR A 354 -21.34 -8.35 4.49
N PHE A 355 -20.80 -7.49 3.62
CA PHE A 355 -21.60 -6.90 2.55
C PHE A 355 -21.85 -7.93 1.44
N ARG A 356 -23.11 -8.20 1.13
CA ARG A 356 -23.50 -9.13 0.06
C ARG A 356 -24.16 -8.34 -1.09
N PRO A 357 -23.48 -8.21 -2.25
CA PRO A 357 -24.03 -7.48 -3.39
C PRO A 357 -25.40 -8.02 -3.82
N GLY A 358 -26.42 -7.15 -3.82
CA GLY A 358 -27.80 -7.51 -4.18
C GLY A 358 -28.68 -7.95 -3.02
N GLU A 359 -28.11 -8.20 -1.83
CA GLU A 359 -28.84 -8.52 -0.60
C GLU A 359 -28.74 -7.39 0.43
N SER A 360 -27.57 -6.76 0.53
CA SER A 360 -27.29 -5.68 1.47
C SER A 360 -27.28 -4.32 0.78
N ILE A 361 -27.68 -3.28 1.50
CA ILE A 361 -27.45 -1.88 1.16
C ILE A 361 -26.66 -1.18 2.28
N PRO A 362 -25.89 -0.11 1.99
CA PRO A 362 -25.09 0.56 3.01
C PRO A 362 -25.89 1.06 4.22
N HIS A 363 -27.18 1.38 4.03
CA HIS A 363 -28.07 1.83 5.11
C HIS A 363 -28.40 0.74 6.14
N ASP A 364 -28.11 -0.54 5.85
CA ASP A 364 -28.33 -1.65 6.79
C ASP A 364 -27.28 -1.68 7.90
N PHE A 365 -26.16 -0.96 7.74
CA PHE A 365 -25.02 -0.99 8.65
C PHE A 365 -24.97 0.22 9.56
N VAL A 366 -24.58 0.01 10.82
CA VAL A 366 -24.25 1.10 11.74
C VAL A 366 -22.78 1.48 11.55
N PHE A 367 -22.53 2.72 11.13
CA PHE A 367 -21.19 3.18 10.79
C PHE A 367 -20.37 3.35 12.06
N GLN A 368 -19.31 2.57 12.18
CA GLN A 368 -18.38 2.60 13.30
C GLN A 368 -16.95 2.66 12.79
N TYR A 369 -16.02 3.18 13.60
CA TYR A 369 -14.60 3.15 13.28
C TYR A 369 -14.18 1.71 12.91
N CYS A 370 -13.60 1.56 11.71
CA CYS A 370 -13.33 0.25 11.12
C CYS A 370 -11.91 0.14 10.52
N VAL A 371 -11.02 1.10 10.78
CA VAL A 371 -9.63 1.02 10.33
C VAL A 371 -8.86 0.09 11.25
N ARG A 372 -8.33 -0.99 10.65
CA ARG A 372 -7.53 -2.01 11.35
C ARG A 372 -6.25 -1.42 11.95
N CYS A 373 -5.79 -2.01 13.04
CA CYS A 373 -4.59 -1.58 13.75
C CYS A 373 -3.28 -2.04 13.07
N ASP A 374 -3.32 -3.03 12.19
CA ASP A 374 -2.20 -3.47 11.34
C ASP A 374 -2.14 -2.75 9.97
N CYS A 375 -3.08 -1.82 9.74
CA CYS A 375 -3.16 -0.99 8.55
C CYS A 375 -2.63 0.41 8.86
N ILE A 376 -1.31 0.58 8.78
CA ILE A 376 -0.59 1.77 9.24
C ILE A 376 -0.25 2.70 8.05
N PRO A 377 -0.70 3.97 8.02
CA PRO A 377 -0.56 4.84 6.85
C PRO A 377 0.88 5.03 6.35
N PHE A 378 1.85 5.19 7.25
CA PHE A 378 3.28 5.37 6.90
C PHE A 378 4.02 4.04 6.62
N GLN A 379 3.29 2.93 6.51
CA GLN A 379 3.78 1.68 5.90
C GLN A 379 3.23 1.47 4.48
N MET A 380 2.32 2.34 4.04
CA MET A 380 1.76 2.32 2.68
C MET A 380 2.83 2.66 1.63
N TRP A 381 3.74 3.59 1.96
CA TRP A 381 4.82 4.02 1.08
C TRP A 381 6.16 3.40 1.49
N ASP A 382 7.08 3.28 0.54
CA ASP A 382 8.45 2.89 0.84
C ASP A 382 9.12 3.97 1.71
N TYR A 383 9.75 3.54 2.81
CA TYR A 383 10.44 4.44 3.72
C TYR A 383 11.58 5.22 3.04
N LEU A 384 12.28 4.58 2.10
CA LEU A 384 13.37 5.19 1.33
C LEU A 384 12.85 6.28 0.39
N ASP A 385 11.66 6.10 -0.19
CA ASP A 385 11.04 7.14 -1.02
C ASP A 385 10.62 8.33 -0.15
N MET A 386 9.99 8.07 1.00
CA MET A 386 9.60 9.11 1.94
C MET A 386 10.79 9.94 2.46
N ILE A 387 11.90 9.31 2.86
CA ILE A 387 13.08 10.02 3.38
C ILE A 387 13.86 10.75 2.29
N GLN A 388 13.86 10.25 1.06
CA GLN A 388 14.45 10.97 -0.08
C GLN A 388 13.64 12.20 -0.44
N HIS A 389 12.32 12.16 -0.27
CA HIS A 389 11.44 13.30 -0.51
C HIS A 389 11.60 14.39 0.55
N ILE A 390 11.54 14.03 1.84
CA ILE A 390 11.83 14.93 2.95
C ILE A 390 12.46 14.18 4.12
N ASP A 391 13.59 14.69 4.62
CA ASP A 391 14.29 14.13 5.76
C ASP A 391 14.02 14.99 7.01
N CYS A 392 13.10 14.54 7.88
CA CYS A 392 12.78 15.18 9.15
C CYS A 392 12.61 14.15 10.28
N ASP A 393 12.45 14.58 11.53
CA ASP A 393 12.34 13.66 12.67
C ASP A 393 10.97 12.94 12.75
N SER A 394 9.97 13.37 11.97
CA SER A 394 8.59 12.87 12.04
C SER A 394 8.23 12.00 10.83
N VAL A 395 8.03 10.70 11.02
CA VAL A 395 7.63 9.80 9.92
C VAL A 395 6.23 10.11 9.39
N THR A 396 5.35 10.62 10.26
CA THR A 396 4.00 11.05 9.86
C THR A 396 4.05 12.29 8.96
N GLU A 397 5.00 13.19 9.19
CA GLU A 397 5.25 14.35 8.32
C GLU A 397 5.85 13.93 6.98
N MET A 398 6.81 13.01 6.98
CA MET A 398 7.36 12.43 5.75
C MET A 398 6.25 11.76 4.90
N CYS A 399 5.40 10.96 5.55
CA CYS A 399 4.27 10.29 4.89
C CYS A 399 3.25 11.28 4.32
N HIS A 400 2.91 12.34 5.07
CA HIS A 400 2.00 13.38 4.59
C HIS A 400 2.56 14.13 3.37
N ALA A 401 3.83 14.55 3.45
CA ALA A 401 4.51 15.27 2.38
C ALA A 401 4.60 14.41 1.10
N PHE A 402 5.03 13.15 1.23
CA PHE A 402 5.13 12.24 0.09
C PHE A 402 3.74 11.94 -0.52
N THR A 403 2.72 11.72 0.31
CA THR A 403 1.34 11.54 -0.18
C THR A 403 0.84 12.78 -0.90
N THR A 404 1.18 13.98 -0.42
CA THR A 404 0.82 15.24 -1.07
C THR A 404 1.44 15.33 -2.46
N ASP A 405 2.71 14.98 -2.61
CA ASP A 405 3.39 14.96 -3.91
C ASP A 405 2.78 13.92 -4.86
N CYS A 406 2.44 12.74 -4.34
CA CYS A 406 1.68 11.72 -5.06
C CYS A 406 0.33 12.23 -5.58
N VAL A 407 -0.43 12.95 -4.75
CA VAL A 407 -1.71 13.56 -5.13
C VAL A 407 -1.51 14.62 -6.22
N ILE A 408 -0.49 15.47 -6.11
CA ILE A 408 -0.16 16.48 -7.12
C ILE A 408 0.17 15.82 -8.46
N LYS A 409 1.05 14.81 -8.46
CA LYS A 409 1.45 14.11 -9.68
C LYS A 409 0.28 13.37 -10.34
N ALA A 410 -0.56 12.70 -9.54
CA ALA A 410 -1.77 12.05 -10.05
C ALA A 410 -2.77 13.06 -10.64
N THR A 411 -2.99 14.19 -9.96
CA THR A 411 -3.88 15.27 -10.43
C THR A 411 -3.42 15.84 -11.76
N LYS A 412 -2.11 16.09 -11.93
CA LYS A 412 -1.54 16.56 -13.20
C LYS A 412 -1.83 15.58 -14.32
N LEU A 413 -1.56 14.29 -14.13
CA LEU A 413 -1.82 13.27 -15.15
C LEU A 413 -3.33 13.14 -15.48
N MET A 414 -4.22 13.31 -14.49
CA MET A 414 -5.66 13.32 -14.73
C MET A 414 -6.11 14.51 -15.58
N ASN A 415 -5.47 15.66 -15.45
CA ASN A 415 -5.82 16.91 -16.13
C ASN A 415 -5.03 17.15 -17.44
N GLU A 416 -3.96 16.40 -17.70
CA GLU A 416 -3.11 16.52 -18.90
C GLU A 416 -3.78 16.01 -20.20
N ASN A 417 -4.99 15.44 -20.12
CA ASN A 417 -5.77 14.97 -21.28
C ASN A 417 -6.71 16.05 -21.89
N ASP A 418 -6.53 17.32 -21.54
CA ASP A 418 -7.26 18.47 -22.13
C ASP A 418 -6.55 19.10 -23.34
#